data_AF-A0A384ALY9-F1
#
_entry.id   AF-A0A384ALY9-F1
#
_cell.length_a   1.000
_cell.length_b   1.000
_cell.length_c   1.000
_cell.angle_alpha   90.00
_cell.angle_beta   90.00
_cell.angle_gamma   90.00
#
_symmetry.space_group_name_H-M   'P 1'
#
loop_
_entity.id
_entity.type
_entity.pdbx_description
1 polymer ?
#
loop_
_entity_poly.entity_id
_entity_poly.type
_entity_poly.pdbx_seq_one_letter_code
_entity_poly.pdbx_strand_id
1 'polypeptide(L)'
;MEKVPDWALRSGEGTDGAPTVAETAVVRSPDPIRGEVVKAFVALAPQFLSHDLDELTKELQQHVKSVTAPYKYPRKMEFVLDLPKIITGKIQQVKLRVKEWKRSGQIGAQ
;
A
#
# COMPACT_ATOMS: atom_id res chain seq x y z
N MET A 1 -8.23 16.30 -4.63
CA MET A 1 -7.25 15.87 -3.61
C MET A 1 -6.58 14.60 -4.12
N GLU A 2 -5.40 14.80 -4.70
CA GLU A 2 -4.71 13.89 -5.62
C GLU A 2 -4.18 12.64 -4.90
N LYS A 3 -4.62 11.46 -5.34
CA LYS A 3 -4.18 10.16 -4.82
C LYS A 3 -2.69 9.97 -5.09
N VAL A 4 -1.96 9.32 -4.19
CA VAL A 4 -0.62 8.80 -4.50
C VAL A 4 -0.79 7.89 -5.73
N PRO A 5 -0.09 8.14 -6.85
CA PRO A 5 -0.23 7.31 -8.04
C PRO A 5 0.18 5.87 -7.75
N ASP A 6 -0.56 4.89 -8.26
CA ASP A 6 -0.21 3.46 -8.08
C ASP A 6 1.19 3.14 -8.63
N TRP A 7 1.62 3.85 -9.69
CA TRP A 7 2.98 3.73 -10.23
C TRP A 7 4.07 4.20 -9.26
N ALA A 8 3.78 5.09 -8.31
CA ALA A 8 4.78 5.52 -7.32
C ALA A 8 5.15 4.42 -6.32
N LEU A 9 4.37 3.32 -6.30
CA LEU A 9 4.65 2.13 -5.50
C LEU A 9 4.99 0.91 -6.37
N ARG A 10 4.75 0.97 -7.68
CA ARG A 10 5.14 -0.05 -8.65
C ARG A 10 6.33 0.49 -9.44
N SER A 11 7.54 0.11 -9.03
CA SER A 11 8.70 0.37 -9.86
C SER A 11 8.55 -0.41 -11.17
N GLY A 12 8.54 0.32 -12.28
CA GLY A 12 8.27 -0.20 -13.61
C GLY A 12 9.32 -1.20 -14.10
N GLU A 13 8.94 -2.01 -15.07
CA GLU A 13 9.83 -2.84 -15.89
C GLU A 13 11.06 -2.04 -16.36
N GLY A 14 12.26 -2.50 -15.98
CA GLY A 14 13.52 -2.02 -16.54
C GLY A 14 14.61 -1.74 -15.52
N THR A 15 15.55 -2.69 -15.41
CA THR A 15 16.95 -2.53 -15.01
C THR A 15 17.26 -1.98 -13.60
N ASP A 16 17.89 -2.85 -12.79
CA ASP A 16 18.84 -2.52 -11.72
C ASP A 16 18.42 -1.49 -10.66
N GLY A 17 17.84 -1.97 -9.55
CA GLY A 17 17.91 -1.25 -8.26
C GLY A 17 16.59 -0.87 -7.57
N ALA A 18 15.46 -1.54 -7.80
CA ALA A 18 14.22 -1.26 -7.07
C ALA A 18 13.45 -2.53 -6.64
N PRO A 19 12.77 -2.50 -5.48
CA PRO A 19 12.17 -3.68 -4.86
C PRO A 19 10.95 -4.19 -5.66
N THR A 20 10.95 -5.49 -6.02
CA THR A 20 9.90 -6.10 -6.87
C THR A 20 8.61 -6.34 -6.09
N VAL A 21 7.90 -5.25 -5.86
CA VAL A 21 6.51 -5.24 -5.42
C VAL A 21 5.64 -5.70 -6.59
N ALA A 22 4.92 -6.81 -6.42
CA ALA A 22 4.04 -7.33 -7.46
C ALA A 22 2.85 -6.39 -7.69
N GLU A 23 2.21 -5.98 -6.59
CA GLU A 23 1.02 -5.15 -6.63
C GLU A 23 0.91 -4.25 -5.41
N THR A 24 0.26 -3.10 -5.60
CA THR A 24 0.02 -2.15 -4.51
C THR A 24 -1.43 -1.72 -4.46
N ALA A 25 -1.90 -1.45 -3.24
CA ALA A 25 -3.21 -0.86 -3.02
C ALA A 25 -3.13 0.18 -1.91
N VAL A 26 -3.39 1.43 -2.27
CA VAL A 26 -3.49 2.52 -1.32
C VAL A 26 -4.95 2.69 -0.89
N VAL A 27 -5.19 2.62 0.42
CA VAL A 27 -6.52 2.85 1.01
C VAL A 27 -6.45 3.85 2.16
N ARG A 28 -7.61 4.37 2.56
CA ARG A 28 -7.74 5.19 3.76
C ARG A 28 -8.04 4.29 4.96
N SER A 29 -7.20 4.39 5.97
CA SER A 29 -7.37 3.72 7.25
C SER A 29 -7.82 4.76 8.28
N PRO A 30 -8.86 4.50 9.07
CA PRO A 30 -9.27 5.41 10.13
C PRO A 30 -8.18 5.49 11.20
N ASP A 31 -7.93 6.70 11.69
CA ASP A 31 -6.93 6.96 12.71
C ASP A 31 -7.48 7.91 13.77
N PRO A 32 -7.40 7.57 15.07
CA PRO A 32 -8.05 8.34 16.14
C PRO A 32 -7.48 9.75 16.29
N ILE A 33 -6.27 10.02 15.82
CA ILE A 33 -5.59 11.31 15.98
C ILE A 33 -5.85 12.24 14.79
N ARG A 34 -5.99 11.69 13.58
CA ARG A 34 -6.05 12.45 12.32
C ARG A 34 -7.31 12.22 11.47
N GLY A 35 -8.25 11.42 11.97
CA GLY A 35 -9.45 11.03 11.25
C GLY A 35 -9.16 9.93 10.23
N GLU A 36 -8.50 10.27 9.12
CA GLU A 36 -8.12 9.33 8.07
C GLU A 36 -6.63 9.44 7.74
N VAL A 37 -5.93 8.31 7.69
CA VAL A 37 -4.54 8.24 7.23
C VAL A 37 -4.42 7.35 6.00
N VAL A 38 -3.42 7.66 5.17
CA VAL A 38 -3.08 6.84 4.01
C VAL A 38 -2.36 5.58 4.48
N LYS A 39 -2.94 4.41 4.17
CA LYS A 39 -2.32 3.10 4.36
C LYS A 39 -2.05 2.47 2.99
N ALA A 40 -0.82 2.03 2.78
CA ALA A 40 -0.43 1.27 1.60
C ALA A 40 -0.37 -0.22 1.92
N PHE A 41 -1.10 -1.01 1.16
CA PHE A 41 -0.94 -2.45 1.11
C PHE A 41 -0.01 -2.80 -0.04
N VAL A 42 0.99 -3.62 0.25
CA VAL A 42 2.05 -3.99 -0.69
C VAL A 42 2.03 -5.49 -0.82
N ALA A 43 1.66 -6.00 -1.99
CA ALA A 43 1.77 -7.41 -2.33
C ALA A 43 3.16 -7.68 -2.89
N LEU A 44 3.91 -8.53 -2.20
CA LEU A 44 5.25 -8.91 -2.64
C LEU A 44 5.17 -10.10 -3.58
N ALA A 45 6.06 -10.10 -4.58
CA ALA A 45 6.27 -11.28 -5.37
C ALA A 45 6.83 -12.41 -4.46
N PRO A 46 6.47 -13.69 -4.70
CA PRO A 46 6.92 -14.80 -3.87
C PRO A 46 8.45 -14.92 -3.77
N GLN A 47 9.17 -14.45 -4.78
CA GLN A 47 10.63 -14.37 -4.82
C GLN A 47 11.24 -13.35 -3.82
N PHE A 48 10.46 -12.37 -3.34
CA PHE A 48 10.87 -11.36 -2.35
C PHE A 48 10.34 -11.65 -0.95
N LEU A 49 9.57 -12.73 -0.75
CA LEU A 49 9.11 -13.13 0.59
C LEU A 49 10.25 -13.63 1.49
N SER A 50 11.35 -14.07 0.89
CA SER A 50 12.56 -14.49 1.60
C SER A 50 13.53 -13.35 1.90
N HIS A 51 13.26 -12.13 1.42
CA HIS A 51 14.07 -10.94 1.70
C HIS A 51 13.66 -10.28 3.03
N ASP A 52 14.56 -9.49 3.59
CA ASP A 52 14.32 -8.68 4.78
C ASP A 52 13.22 -7.64 4.53
N LEU A 53 12.04 -7.89 5.09
CA LEU A 53 10.87 -7.00 5.01
C LEU A 53 11.18 -5.58 5.54
N ASP A 54 12.04 -5.47 6.54
CA ASP A 54 12.46 -4.19 7.13
C ASP A 54 13.29 -3.34 6.15
N GLU A 55 14.20 -3.97 5.41
CA GLU A 55 14.99 -3.30 4.37
C GLU A 55 14.08 -2.83 3.24
N LEU A 56 13.22 -3.72 2.76
CA LEU A 56 12.24 -3.42 1.73
C LEU A 56 11.30 -2.26 2.10
N THR A 57 10.89 -2.22 3.37
CA THR A 57 10.08 -1.13 3.90
C THR A 57 10.81 0.20 3.85
N LYS A 58 12.09 0.22 4.24
CA LYS A 58 12.91 1.44 4.22
C LYS A 58 13.11 1.93 2.80
N GLU A 59 13.43 1.04 1.87
CA GLU A 59 13.59 1.36 0.45
C GLU A 59 12.30 1.93 -0.14
N LEU A 60 11.16 1.25 0.07
CA LEU A 60 9.86 1.74 -0.41
C LEU A 60 9.51 3.10 0.20
N GLN A 61 9.76 3.30 1.48
CA GLN A 61 9.53 4.60 2.11
C GLN A 61 10.45 5.69 1.56
N GLN A 62 11.74 5.39 1.33
CA GLN A 62 12.67 6.34 0.73
C GLN A 62 12.27 6.68 -0.71
N HIS A 63 11.89 5.67 -1.49
CA HIS A 63 11.40 5.86 -2.84
C HIS A 63 10.17 6.75 -2.87
N VAL A 64 9.14 6.44 -2.06
CA VAL A 64 7.91 7.24 -1.96
C VAL A 64 8.19 8.67 -1.49
N LYS A 65 9.14 8.87 -0.57
CA LYS A 65 9.58 10.20 -0.13
C LYS A 65 10.30 10.97 -1.24
N SER A 66 11.03 10.28 -2.12
CA SER A 66 11.74 10.89 -3.25
C SER A 66 10.77 11.32 -4.36
N VAL A 67 9.75 10.50 -4.65
CA VAL A 67 8.81 10.75 -5.75
C VAL A 67 7.58 11.56 -5.35
N THR A 68 7.30 11.73 -4.05
CA THR A 68 6.05 12.34 -3.57
C THR A 68 6.29 13.24 -2.36
N ALA A 69 5.49 14.31 -2.26
CA ALA A 69 5.59 15.28 -1.19
C ALA A 69 5.43 14.64 0.21
N PRO A 70 6.17 15.13 1.23
CA PRO A 70 6.28 14.53 2.56
C PRO A 70 4.99 14.56 3.40
N TYR A 71 3.88 15.12 2.89
CA TYR A 71 2.56 15.02 3.53
C TYR A 71 1.67 13.93 2.92
N LYS A 72 2.01 13.42 1.72
CA LYS A 72 1.24 12.39 1.00
C LYS A 72 1.72 10.96 1.27
N TYR A 73 2.85 10.79 1.96
CA TYR A 73 3.41 9.46 2.23
C TYR A 73 2.47 8.56 3.05
N PRO A 74 2.40 7.26 2.75
CA PRO A 74 1.62 6.32 3.54
C PRO A 74 2.22 6.22 4.95
N ARG A 75 1.40 6.54 5.95
CA ARG A 75 1.79 6.49 7.37
C ARG A 75 1.82 5.05 7.89
N LYS A 76 1.08 4.17 7.24
CA LYS A 76 1.00 2.74 7.52
C LYS A 76 1.32 1.98 6.23
N MET A 77 2.24 1.03 6.31
CA MET A 77 2.52 0.06 5.24
C MET A 77 2.24 -1.34 5.78
N GLU A 78 1.52 -2.16 5.03
CA GLU A 78 1.25 -3.55 5.37
C GLU A 78 1.59 -4.43 4.18
N PHE A 79 2.49 -5.40 4.40
CA PHE A 79 2.83 -6.39 3.38
C PHE A 79 1.83 -7.54 3.43
N VAL A 80 1.27 -7.87 2.28
CA VAL A 80 0.33 -8.97 2.11
C VAL A 80 0.83 -9.91 1.03
N LEU A 81 0.41 -11.18 1.08
CA LEU A 81 0.79 -12.15 0.07
C LEU A 81 -0.02 -11.97 -1.22
N ASP A 82 -1.30 -11.64 -1.07
CA ASP A 82 -2.22 -11.42 -2.18
C ASP A 82 -3.24 -10.34 -1.81
N LEU A 83 -3.59 -9.53 -2.81
CA LEU A 83 -4.63 -8.53 -2.69
C LEU A 83 -5.94 -9.09 -3.27
N PRO A 84 -7.09 -8.86 -2.61
CA PRO A 84 -8.36 -9.35 -3.11
C PRO A 84 -8.66 -8.73 -4.48
N LYS A 85 -8.55 -9.55 -5.53
CA LYS A 85 -8.88 -9.17 -6.92
C LYS A 85 -10.29 -9.61 -7.27
N ILE A 86 -10.92 -8.86 -8.15
CA ILE A 86 -12.11 -9.35 -8.86
C ILE A 86 -11.71 -10.24 -10.02
N ILE A 87 -12.65 -11.02 -10.56
CA ILE A 87 -12.52 -11.83 -11.78
C ILE A 87 -11.97 -11.06 -12.99
N THR A 88 -12.12 -9.73 -13.04
CA THR A 88 -11.52 -8.85 -14.06
C THR A 88 -10.02 -8.55 -13.83
N GLY A 89 -9.40 -9.10 -12.78
CA GLY A 89 -7.99 -8.84 -12.43
C GLY A 89 -7.74 -7.46 -11.81
N LYS A 90 -8.79 -6.64 -11.60
CA LYS A 90 -8.67 -5.35 -10.90
C LYS A 90 -8.61 -5.56 -9.39
N ILE A 91 -7.73 -4.83 -8.72
CA ILE A 91 -7.60 -4.85 -7.26
C ILE A 91 -8.85 -4.23 -6.62
N GLN A 92 -9.49 -4.97 -5.71
CA GLN A 92 -10.73 -4.53 -5.06
C GLN A 92 -10.43 -3.69 -3.81
N GLN A 93 -9.93 -2.46 -4.01
CA GLN A 93 -9.60 -1.49 -2.94
C GLN A 93 -10.76 -1.25 -1.97
N VAL A 94 -12.01 -1.31 -2.44
CA VAL A 94 -13.20 -1.15 -1.60
C VAL A 94 -13.27 -2.23 -0.52
N LYS A 95 -12.97 -3.50 -0.84
CA LYS A 95 -12.95 -4.59 0.16
C LYS A 95 -11.87 -4.38 1.20
N LEU A 96 -10.67 -3.93 0.78
CA LEU A 96 -9.57 -3.63 1.69
C LEU A 96 -9.93 -2.50 2.65
N ARG A 97 -10.55 -1.43 2.14
CA ARG A 97 -11.07 -0.33 2.98
C ARG A 97 -12.09 -0.84 4.01
N VAL A 98 -13.07 -1.62 3.58
CA VAL A 98 -14.09 -2.19 4.49
C VAL A 98 -13.45 -3.09 5.55
N LYS A 99 -12.44 -3.90 5.17
CA LYS A 99 -11.70 -4.74 6.10
C LYS A 99 -10.96 -3.92 7.16
N GLU A 100 -10.30 -2.83 6.75
CA GLU A 100 -9.63 -1.91 7.67
C GLU A 100 -10.60 -1.23 8.63
N TRP A 101 -11.75 -0.77 8.13
CA TRP A 101 -12.75 -0.11 8.95
C TRP A 101 -13.38 -1.07 9.97
N LYS A 102 -13.64 -2.32 9.57
CA LYS A 102 -14.05 -3.39 10.50
C LYS A 102 -12.99 -3.67 11.56
N ARG A 103 -11.71 -3.72 11.17
CA ARG A 103 -10.59 -4.01 12.08
C ARG A 103 -10.36 -2.91 13.11
N SER A 104 -10.56 -1.66 12.72
CA SER A 104 -10.39 -0.50 13.62
C SER A 104 -11.58 -0.26 14.57
N GLY A 105 -12.61 -1.13 14.57
CA GLY A 105 -13.74 -1.03 15.51
C GLY A 105 -14.68 0.16 15.29
N GLN A 106 -14.39 1.03 14.32
CA GLN A 106 -15.32 2.07 13.88
C GLN A 106 -16.34 1.43 12.93
N ILE A 107 -17.44 0.98 13.51
CA ILE A 107 -18.64 0.59 12.79
C ILE A 107 -19.26 1.88 12.21
N GLY A 108 -18.67 2.39 11.13
CA GLY A 108 -19.30 3.39 10.29
C GLY A 108 -20.43 2.71 9.55
N ALA A 109 -21.62 2.79 10.16
CA ALA A 109 -22.90 2.52 9.53
C ALA A 109 -22.93 3.10 8.11
N GLN A 110 -23.45 2.30 7.17
CA GLN A 110 -24.15 2.85 6.02
C GLN A 110 -25.53 3.30 6.47
#